data_AF-A0A9X6ZX00-F1
#
_entry.id   AF-A0A9X6ZX00-F1
#
_cell.length_a   1.000
_cell.length_b   1.000
_cell.length_c   1.000
_cell.angle_alpha   90.00
_cell.angle_beta   90.00
_cell.angle_gamma   90.00
#
_symmetry.space_group_name_H-M   'P 1'
#
loop_
_entity.id
_entity.type
_entity.pdbx_description
1 polymer ?
#
loop_
_entity_poly.entity_id
_entity_poly.type
_entity_poly.pdbx_seq_one_letter_code
_entity_poly.pdbx_strand_id
1 'polypeptide(L)'
;MTKTPEPNWQPISALSMIANMIDNQLEDTNEQYIQLLEVNQQPCVLDDYTVCRIIQLHTDQLEFIPIYKKQLEKWQIEVHLTLTQQNEITRLQKQVEQWENVSTDILHLASILKEKTIEKILSKSDLELGIHSLQKYYNSKRYY
;
A
#
# COMPACT_ATOMS: atom_id res chain seq x y z
N MET A 1 5.55 2.99 -28.36
CA MET A 1 5.36 3.71 -27.09
C MET A 1 4.09 4.54 -27.21
N THR A 2 2.97 4.04 -26.70
CA THR A 2 1.72 4.80 -26.61
C THR A 2 1.86 5.83 -25.50
N LYS A 3 1.79 7.12 -25.83
CA LYS A 3 1.78 8.18 -24.81
C LYS A 3 0.59 7.95 -23.88
N THR A 4 0.84 7.77 -22.59
CA THR A 4 -0.22 7.80 -21.58
C THR A 4 -0.95 9.14 -21.73
N PRO A 5 -2.28 9.16 -21.91
CA PRO A 5 -3.01 10.41 -22.06
C PRO A 5 -2.75 11.29 -20.83
N GLU A 6 -2.47 12.58 -21.05
CA GLU A 6 -2.25 13.50 -19.93
C GLU A 6 -3.52 13.59 -19.07
N PRO A 7 -3.39 13.62 -17.74
CA PRO A 7 -4.52 13.83 -16.85
C PRO A 7 -5.27 15.11 -17.17
N ASN A 8 -6.60 15.08 -17.03
CA ASN A 8 -7.42 16.29 -17.13
C ASN A 8 -7.21 17.14 -15.87
N TRP A 9 -6.39 18.18 -15.96
CA TRP A 9 -6.09 19.11 -14.86
C TRP A 9 -7.34 19.90 -14.47
N GLN A 10 -7.58 20.00 -13.16
CA GLN A 10 -8.77 20.63 -12.59
C GLN A 10 -8.58 22.14 -12.34
N PRO A 11 -9.63 22.96 -12.48
CA PRO A 11 -9.59 24.37 -12.10
C PRO A 11 -9.54 24.54 -10.57
N ILE A 12 -9.05 25.68 -10.08
CA ILE A 12 -8.97 25.97 -8.63
C ILE A 12 -10.33 25.91 -7.91
N SER A 13 -11.45 26.05 -8.63
CA SER A 13 -12.79 25.85 -8.07
C SER A 13 -13.05 24.41 -7.58
N ALA A 14 -12.24 23.44 -8.00
CA ALA A 14 -12.29 22.06 -7.53
C ALA A 14 -11.48 21.82 -6.25
N LEU A 15 -10.80 22.84 -5.71
CA LEU A 15 -9.91 22.70 -4.54
C LEU A 15 -10.59 22.00 -3.38
N SER A 16 -11.80 22.41 -2.98
CA SER A 16 -12.51 21.80 -1.85
C SER A 16 -12.87 20.34 -2.07
N MET A 17 -13.20 19.95 -3.31
CA MET A 17 -13.50 18.56 -3.64
C MET A 17 -12.24 17.70 -3.54
N ILE A 18 -11.14 18.16 -4.15
CA ILE A 18 -9.85 17.46 -4.11
C ILE A 18 -9.29 17.42 -2.68
N ALA A 19 -9.50 18.47 -1.88
CA ALA A 19 -9.12 18.50 -0.48
C ALA A 19 -9.78 17.36 0.30
N ASN A 20 -11.11 17.24 0.21
CA ASN A 20 -11.85 16.15 0.86
C ASN A 20 -11.39 14.77 0.38
N MET A 21 -11.08 14.61 -0.92
CA MET A 21 -10.57 13.34 -1.44
C MET A 21 -9.22 12.97 -0.82
N ILE A 22 -8.29 13.93 -0.74
CA ILE A 22 -6.97 13.71 -0.13
C ILE A 22 -7.10 13.44 1.37
N ASP A 23 -7.92 14.23 2.07
CA ASP A 23 -8.14 14.11 3.52
C ASP A 23 -8.71 12.72 3.86
N ASN A 24 -9.80 12.31 3.21
CA ASN A 24 -10.42 11.00 3.44
C ASN A 24 -9.47 9.85 3.07
N GLN A 25 -8.76 9.98 1.94
CA GLN A 25 -7.85 8.93 1.51
C GLN A 25 -6.68 8.77 2.48
N LEU A 26 -6.16 9.87 3.03
CA LEU A 26 -5.12 9.81 4.06
C LEU A 26 -5.66 9.20 5.37
N GLU A 27 -6.88 9.55 5.79
CA GLU A 27 -7.55 8.96 6.96
C GLU A 27 -7.69 7.45 6.80
N ASP A 28 -8.32 6.99 5.71
CA ASP A 28 -8.51 5.56 5.41
C ASP A 28 -7.18 4.79 5.38
N THR A 29 -6.14 5.39 4.79
CA THR A 29 -4.80 4.77 4.70
C THR A 29 -4.17 4.64 6.09
N ASN A 30 -4.31 5.65 6.95
CA ASN A 30 -3.81 5.59 8.33
C ASN A 30 -4.54 4.53 9.15
N GLU A 31 -5.87 4.45 9.05
CA GLU A 31 -6.66 3.43 9.74
C GLU A 31 -6.23 2.02 9.33
N GLN A 32 -6.06 1.79 8.03
CA GLN A 32 -5.59 0.50 7.52
C GLN A 32 -4.17 0.19 7.99
N TYR A 33 -3.27 1.17 8.06
CA TYR A 33 -1.92 0.96 8.58
C TYR A 33 -1.95 0.52 10.04
N ILE A 34 -2.76 1.17 10.89
CA ILE A 34 -2.92 0.81 12.30
C ILE A 34 -3.43 -0.64 12.44
N GLN A 35 -4.46 -1.01 11.68
CA GLN A 35 -4.99 -2.38 11.68
C GLN A 35 -3.92 -3.41 11.29
N LEU A 36 -3.12 -3.12 10.27
CA LEU A 36 -2.06 -4.04 9.83
C LEU A 36 -0.94 -4.17 10.87
N LEU A 37 -0.62 -3.12 11.62
CA LEU A 37 0.35 -3.18 12.71
C LEU A 37 -0.12 -4.12 13.83
N GLU A 38 -1.40 -4.06 14.19
CA GLU A 38 -2.01 -4.97 15.16
C GLU A 38 -1.96 -6.42 14.68
N VAL A 39 -2.38 -6.65 13.43
CA VAL A 39 -2.37 -7.97 12.79
C VAL A 39 -0.96 -8.56 12.69
N ASN A 40 0.07 -7.75 12.45
CA ASN A 40 1.46 -8.23 12.37
C ASN A 40 2.00 -8.83 13.68
N GLN A 41 1.38 -8.53 14.83
CA GLN A 41 1.71 -9.15 16.12
C GLN A 41 1.15 -10.58 16.25
N GLN A 42 0.28 -11.00 15.34
CA GLN A 42 -0.39 -12.30 15.36
C GLN A 42 -0.12 -13.06 14.04
N PRO A 43 0.71 -14.11 14.04
CA PRO A 43 0.93 -14.90 12.83
C PRO A 43 -0.36 -15.62 12.40
N CYS A 44 -0.46 -15.96 11.11
CA CYS A 44 -1.59 -16.70 10.51
C CYS A 44 -2.96 -15.99 10.51
N VAL A 45 -3.05 -14.69 10.81
CA VAL A 45 -4.33 -13.97 10.78
C VAL A 45 -4.80 -13.69 9.35
N LEU A 46 -3.88 -13.41 8.44
CA LEU A 46 -4.18 -13.13 7.03
C LEU A 46 -3.82 -14.31 6.13
N ASP A 47 -4.67 -14.53 5.14
CA ASP A 47 -4.39 -15.40 4.00
C ASP A 47 -3.60 -14.66 2.89
N ASP A 48 -2.99 -15.43 1.99
CA ASP A 48 -2.25 -14.91 0.84
C ASP A 48 -3.09 -13.98 -0.05
N TYR A 49 -4.38 -14.28 -0.24
CA TYR A 49 -5.26 -13.50 -1.11
C TYR A 49 -5.46 -12.08 -0.58
N THR A 50 -5.70 -11.95 0.72
CA THR A 50 -5.92 -10.69 1.41
C THR A 50 -4.65 -9.84 1.39
N VAL A 51 -3.48 -10.44 1.66
CA VAL A 51 -2.19 -9.73 1.57
C VAL A 51 -1.91 -9.26 0.14
N CYS A 52 -2.14 -10.10 -0.86
CA CYS A 52 -1.98 -9.73 -2.27
C CYS A 52 -2.89 -8.56 -2.67
N ARG A 53 -4.14 -8.55 -2.19
CA ARG A 53 -5.09 -7.46 -2.46
C ARG A 53 -4.64 -6.14 -1.83
N ILE A 54 -4.11 -6.16 -0.61
CA ILE A 54 -3.54 -4.97 0.04
C ILE A 54 -2.37 -4.43 -0.78
N ILE A 55 -1.44 -5.30 -1.19
CA ILE A 55 -0.29 -4.91 -2.02
C ILE A 55 -0.77 -4.26 -3.32
N GLN A 56 -1.72 -4.87 -4.02
CA GLN A 56 -2.25 -4.32 -5.26
C GLN A 56 -2.89 -2.94 -5.04
N LEU A 57 -3.78 -2.82 -4.04
CA LEU A 57 -4.48 -1.56 -3.75
C LEU A 57 -3.49 -0.40 -3.51
N HIS A 58 -2.47 -0.62 -2.66
CA HIS A 58 -1.50 0.43 -2.33
C HIS A 58 -0.52 0.71 -3.47
N THR A 59 -0.21 -0.29 -4.29
CA THR A 59 0.57 -0.07 -5.52
C THR A 59 -0.20 0.83 -6.47
N ASP A 60 -1.47 0.52 -6.71
CA ASP A 60 -2.34 1.31 -7.60
C ASP A 60 -2.51 2.74 -7.05
N GLN A 61 -2.68 2.92 -5.74
CA GLN A 61 -2.78 4.25 -5.12
C GLN A 61 -1.52 5.11 -5.34
N LEU A 62 -0.33 4.52 -5.19
CA LEU A 62 0.93 5.23 -5.41
C LEU A 62 1.07 5.73 -6.87
N GLU A 63 0.44 5.06 -7.85
CA GLU A 63 0.45 5.54 -9.24
C GLU A 63 -0.33 6.86 -9.42
N PHE A 64 -1.33 7.12 -8.57
CA PHE A 64 -2.13 8.36 -8.64
C PHE A 64 -1.50 9.53 -7.88
N ILE A 65 -0.67 9.29 -6.87
CA ILE A 65 -0.05 10.34 -6.04
C ILE A 65 0.69 11.41 -6.88
N PRO A 66 1.51 11.06 -7.89
CA PRO A 66 2.17 12.05 -8.75
C PRO A 66 1.19 12.99 -9.46
N ILE A 67 -0.03 12.52 -9.77
CA ILE A 67 -1.08 13.35 -10.39
C ILE A 67 -1.56 14.40 -9.41
N TYR A 68 -1.84 14.02 -8.15
CA TYR A 68 -2.22 14.97 -7.09
C TYR A 68 -1.12 15.99 -6.82
N LYS A 69 0.14 15.55 -6.67
CA LYS A 69 1.29 16.47 -6.47
C LYS A 69 1.37 17.50 -7.58
N LYS A 70 1.33 17.05 -8.84
CA LYS A 70 1.41 17.94 -10.01
C LYS A 70 0.21 18.87 -10.14
N GLN A 71 -1.00 18.43 -9.78
CA GLN A 71 -2.19 19.28 -9.72
C GLN A 71 -2.01 20.41 -8.70
N LEU A 72 -1.50 20.10 -7.51
CA LEU A 72 -1.26 21.08 -6.45
C LEU A 72 -0.14 22.07 -6.83
N GLU A 73 0.95 21.59 -7.44
CA GLU A 73 2.01 22.44 -8.00
C GLU A 73 1.48 23.42 -9.05
N LYS A 74 0.59 22.95 -9.93
CA LYS A 74 -0.05 23.79 -10.96
C LYS A 74 -0.89 24.90 -10.34
N TRP A 75 -1.67 24.59 -9.30
CA TRP A 75 -2.45 25.63 -8.62
C TRP A 75 -1.54 26.63 -7.90
N GLN A 76 -0.45 26.18 -7.27
CA GLN A 76 0.45 27.05 -6.49
C GLN A 76 1.05 28.21 -7.30
N ILE A 77 1.15 28.08 -8.63
CA ILE A 77 1.68 29.11 -9.53
C ILE A 77 0.61 30.00 -10.18
N GLU A 78 -0.67 29.81 -9.86
CA GLU A 78 -1.75 30.64 -10.41
C GLU A 78 -1.73 32.07 -9.85
N VAL A 79 -1.98 33.06 -10.72
CA VAL A 79 -1.80 34.50 -10.44
C VAL A 79 -2.87 35.09 -9.49
N HIS A 80 -3.95 34.35 -9.21
CA HIS A 80 -5.13 34.88 -8.50
C HIS A 80 -5.60 34.04 -7.30
N LEU A 81 -4.68 33.33 -6.63
CA LEU A 81 -5.02 32.61 -5.41
C LEU A 81 -5.24 33.55 -4.22
N THR A 82 -6.33 33.33 -3.50
CA THR A 82 -6.53 33.92 -2.16
C THR A 82 -5.56 33.30 -1.15
N LEU A 83 -5.28 34.00 -0.05
CA LEU A 83 -4.43 33.48 1.02
C LEU A 83 -4.94 32.15 1.58
N THR A 84 -6.26 31.99 1.70
CA THR A 84 -6.90 30.73 2.13
C THR A 84 -6.59 29.59 1.15
N GLN A 85 -6.70 29.83 -0.15
CA GLN A 85 -6.38 28.82 -1.17
C GLN A 85 -4.89 28.44 -1.14
N GLN A 86 -3.98 29.42 -0.98
CA GLN A 86 -2.53 29.16 -0.89
C GLN A 86 -2.18 28.30 0.33
N ASN A 87 -2.74 28.64 1.49
CA ASN A 87 -2.55 27.87 2.71
C ASN A 87 -3.10 26.44 2.56
N GLU A 88 -4.26 26.30 1.93
CA GLU A 88 -4.89 25.00 1.71
C GLU A 88 -4.08 24.13 0.75
N ILE A 89 -3.59 24.68 -0.36
CA ILE A 89 -2.68 23.95 -1.27
C ILE A 89 -1.43 23.49 -0.53
N THR A 90 -0.83 24.36 0.29
CA THR A 90 0.36 24.01 1.09
C THR A 90 0.06 22.89 2.10
N ARG A 91 -1.11 22.89 2.73
CA ARG A 91 -1.57 21.81 3.62
C ARG A 91 -1.72 20.51 2.85
N LEU A 92 -2.38 20.54 1.69
CA LEU A 92 -2.62 19.36 0.86
C LEU A 92 -1.32 18.76 0.32
N GLN A 93 -0.33 19.57 -0.03
CA GLN A 93 0.99 19.07 -0.45
C GLN A 93 1.62 18.17 0.63
N LYS A 94 1.60 18.63 1.89
CA LYS A 94 2.11 17.85 3.03
C LYS A 94 1.31 16.57 3.25
N GLN A 95 -0.01 16.60 3.07
CA GLN A 95 -0.84 15.42 3.23
C GLN A 95 -0.63 14.38 2.13
N VAL A 96 -0.42 14.82 0.89
CA VAL A 96 -0.09 13.90 -0.20
C VAL A 96 1.27 13.24 0.03
N GLU A 97 2.25 13.96 0.59
CA GLU A 97 3.52 13.37 1.03
C GLU A 97 3.32 12.37 2.17
N GLN A 98 2.49 12.69 3.17
CA GLN A 98 2.16 11.75 4.24
C GLN A 98 1.44 10.50 3.72
N TRP A 99 0.50 10.67 2.80
CA TRP A 99 -0.22 9.56 2.18
C TRP A 99 0.73 8.63 1.41
N GLU A 100 1.68 9.19 0.66
CA GLU A 100 2.72 8.41 -0.03
C GLU A 100 3.58 7.59 0.94
N ASN A 101 4.00 8.20 2.05
CA ASN A 101 4.82 7.54 3.06
C ASN A 101 4.05 6.39 3.73
N VAL A 102 2.82 6.64 4.19
CA VAL A 102 2.01 5.59 4.85
C VAL A 102 1.65 4.46 3.89
N SER A 103 1.35 4.77 2.62
CA SER A 103 1.11 3.73 1.60
C SER A 103 2.36 2.86 1.38
N THR A 104 3.54 3.48 1.38
CA THR A 104 4.82 2.76 1.27
C THR A 104 5.09 1.89 2.50
N ASP A 105 4.79 2.39 3.70
CA ASP A 105 4.91 1.64 4.94
C ASP A 105 3.94 0.44 4.97
N ILE A 106 2.72 0.60 4.45
CA ILE A 106 1.77 -0.50 4.28
C ILE A 106 2.32 -1.54 3.31
N LEU A 107 2.88 -1.15 2.16
CA LEU A 107 3.48 -2.10 1.22
C LEU A 107 4.63 -2.88 1.86
N HIS A 108 5.48 -2.20 2.63
CA HIS A 108 6.55 -2.84 3.39
C HIS A 108 6.00 -3.86 4.40
N LEU A 109 5.00 -3.45 5.19
CA LEU A 109 4.37 -4.31 6.19
C LEU A 109 3.65 -5.50 5.55
N ALA A 110 2.94 -5.29 4.43
CA ALA A 110 2.29 -6.35 3.67
C ALA A 110 3.30 -7.36 3.12
N SER A 111 4.50 -6.92 2.71
CA SER A 111 5.57 -7.84 2.30
C SER A 111 6.06 -8.75 3.44
N ILE A 112 6.09 -8.24 4.68
CA ILE A 112 6.41 -9.02 5.88
C ILE A 112 5.27 -10.00 6.19
N LEU A 113 4.03 -9.53 6.14
CA LEU A 113 2.84 -10.33 6.41
C LEU A 113 2.69 -11.49 5.42
N LYS A 114 3.11 -11.30 4.17
CA LYS A 114 3.12 -12.34 3.13
C LYS A 114 3.93 -13.58 3.53
N GLU A 115 4.96 -13.41 4.34
CA GLU A 115 5.79 -14.53 4.82
C GLU A 115 5.21 -15.22 6.07
N LYS A 116 4.13 -14.67 6.63
CA LYS A 116 3.47 -15.11 7.87
C LYS A 116 2.02 -15.58 7.65
N THR A 117 1.60 -15.74 6.40
CA THR A 117 0.26 -16.22 6.05
C THR A 117 0.09 -17.69 6.42
N ILE A 118 -1.16 -18.11 6.57
CA ILE A 118 -1.48 -19.49 6.92
C ILE A 118 -0.98 -20.46 5.84
N GLU A 119 -1.14 -20.12 4.56
CA GLU A 119 -0.66 -20.93 3.43
C GLU A 119 0.86 -21.10 3.46
N LYS A 120 1.60 -20.01 3.73
CA LYS A 120 3.05 -20.05 3.78
C LYS A 120 3.57 -20.89 4.94
N ILE A 121 2.92 -20.79 6.09
CA ILE A 121 3.30 -21.56 7.29
C ILE A 121 2.95 -23.04 7.12
N LEU A 122 1.77 -23.37 6.59
CA LEU A 122 1.38 -24.75 6.29
C LEU A 122 2.30 -25.39 5.23
N SER A 123 2.64 -24.66 4.16
CA SER A 123 3.55 -25.14 3.13
C SER A 123 4.95 -25.49 3.67
N LYS A 124 5.46 -24.72 4.64
CA LYS A 124 6.72 -25.05 5.33
C LYS A 124 6.61 -26.36 6.13
N SER A 125 5.49 -26.54 6.85
CA SER A 125 5.25 -27.77 7.62
C SER A 125 5.11 -29.01 6.73
N ASP A 126 4.39 -28.91 5.62
CA ASP A 126 4.24 -30.01 4.66
C ASP A 126 5.59 -30.45 4.06
N LEU A 127 6.47 -29.49 3.77
CA LEU A 127 7.82 -29.77 3.28
C LEU A 127 8.65 -30.54 4.32
N GLU A 128 8.59 -30.13 5.60
CA GLU A 128 9.29 -30.80 6.69
C GLU A 128 8.82 -32.25 6.85
N LEU A 129 7.51 -32.50 6.77
CA LEU A 129 6.94 -33.85 6.77
C LEU A 129 7.41 -34.69 5.57
N GLY A 130 7.53 -34.07 4.39
CA GLY A 130 8.09 -34.70 3.20
C GLY A 130 9.55 -35.13 3.38
N ILE A 131 10.40 -34.24 3.91
CA ILE A 131 11.81 -34.53 4.20
C ILE A 131 11.94 -35.68 5.21
N HIS A 132 11.17 -35.65 6.30
CA HIS A 132 11.19 -36.71 7.31
C HIS A 132 10.77 -38.07 6.72
N SER A 133 9.77 -38.08 5.84
CA SER A 133 9.31 -39.30 5.16
C SER A 133 10.41 -39.89 4.25
N LEU A 134 11.14 -39.06 3.52
CA LEU A 134 12.27 -39.48 2.68
C LEU A 134 13.44 -40.03 3.50
N GLN A 135 13.78 -39.38 4.62
CA GLN A 135 14.82 -39.85 5.52
C GLN A 135 14.49 -41.24 6.09
N LYS A 136 13.24 -41.45 6.52
CA LYS A 136 12.78 -42.76 7.02
C LYS A 136 12.90 -43.83 5.94
N TYR A 137 12.50 -43.52 4.69
CA TYR A 137 12.65 -44.44 3.57
C TYR A 137 14.11 -44.79 3.29
N TYR A 138 15.01 -43.79 3.21
CA TYR A 138 16.43 -44.03 2.97
C TYR A 138 17.07 -44.88 4.08
N ASN A 139 16.76 -44.57 5.34
CA ASN A 139 17.26 -45.33 6.49
C ASN A 139 16.74 -46.78 6.47
N SER A 140 15.49 -47.02 6.06
CA SER A 140 14.94 -48.38 5.92
C SER A 140 15.64 -49.21 4.83
N LYS A 141 16.20 -48.56 3.79
CA LYS A 141 16.95 -49.22 2.72
C LYS A 141 18.43 -49.44 3.03
N ARG A 142 18.96 -48.86 4.11
CA ARG A 142 20.37 -48.98 4.50
C ARG A 142 20.65 -50.23 5.36
N TYR A 143 19.60 -50.94 5.79
CA TYR A 143 19.67 -52.17 6.57
C TYR A 143 19.37 -53.44 5.74
N TYR A 144 19.42 -53.33 4.41
CA TYR A 144 19.44 -54.43 3.44
C TYR A 144 20.66 -54.28 2.53
#